data_AF-X1TZA1-F1
#
_entry.id   AF-X1TZA1-F1
#
_cell.length_a   1.000
_cell.length_b   1.000
_cell.length_c   1.000
_cell.angle_alpha   90.00
_cell.angle_beta   90.00
_cell.angle_gamma   90.00
#
_symmetry.space_group_name_H-M   'P 1'
#
loop_
_entity.id
_entity.type
_entity.pdbx_description
1 polymer ?
#
loop_
_entity_poly.entity_id
_entity_poly.type
_entity_poly.pdbx_seq_one_letter_code
_entity_poly.pdbx_strand_id
1 'polypeptide(L)'
;MGSEGAAKRLRARSFFITIFVEATIHKILDKLDLPITCNLFSAGGKFLMLAPNLDNVKDELEYLKSDIEDEIHKTFFNQFTFTLAWISSSGYRKLEVEKMYFGIHDFFKVADEMFYELEIQKIKKSEKILINKKTGIWEVGRFRATDLYVSYKGKDCNVCGRGPATYPDEEIKEKLLSSYSPEEREICFICYQDKFRIGQKLPKTQYIGFSKSK
;
A
#
# COMPACT_ATOMS: atom_id res chain seq x y z
N MET A 1 25.32 -5.68 9.41
CA MET A 1 23.97 -5.11 9.12
C MET A 1 23.58 -3.99 10.09
N GLY A 2 24.48 -3.03 10.33
CA GLY A 2 24.19 -1.79 11.06
C GLY A 2 24.89 -0.65 10.35
N SER A 3 24.35 -0.22 9.20
CA SER A 3 24.91 0.91 8.47
C SER A 3 24.22 2.20 8.91
N GLU A 4 24.99 3.27 9.06
CA GLU A 4 24.46 4.62 9.24
C GLU A 4 23.32 4.88 8.24
N GLY A 5 22.21 5.44 8.73
CA GLY A 5 20.99 5.67 7.94
C GLY A 5 19.95 4.54 7.98
N ALA A 6 20.24 3.37 8.57
CA ALA A 6 19.24 2.31 8.75
C ALA A 6 18.02 2.77 9.57
N ALA A 7 18.25 3.53 10.65
CA ALA A 7 17.18 4.06 11.49
C ALA A 7 16.25 5.05 10.75
N LYS A 8 16.84 5.93 9.91
CA LYS A 8 16.06 6.87 9.07
C LYS A 8 15.14 6.11 8.13
N ARG A 9 15.65 5.08 7.47
CA ARG A 9 14.88 4.23 6.55
C ARG A 9 13.79 3.42 7.23
N LEU A 10 14.09 2.77 8.36
CA LEU A 10 13.11 2.00 9.11
C LEU A 10 11.94 2.88 9.54
N ARG A 11 12.23 4.08 10.08
CA ARG A 11 11.21 5.05 10.44
C ARG A 11 10.35 5.46 9.24
N ALA A 12 10.98 5.76 8.11
CA ALA A 12 10.27 6.12 6.89
C ALA A 12 9.36 5.00 6.37
N ARG A 13 9.80 3.74 6.43
CA ARG A 13 9.00 2.59 6.00
C ARG A 13 7.82 2.31 6.91
N SER A 14 8.02 2.36 8.23
CA SER A 14 6.92 2.23 9.18
C SER A 14 5.89 3.34 8.98
N PHE A 15 6.36 4.57 8.77
CA PHE A 15 5.50 5.72 8.49
C PHE A 15 4.77 5.60 7.15
N PHE A 16 5.43 5.09 6.11
CA PHE A 16 4.83 4.87 4.79
C PHE A 16 3.62 3.94 4.88
N ILE A 17 3.71 2.83 5.63
CA ILE A 17 2.58 1.91 5.81
C ILE A 17 1.38 2.64 6.44
N THR A 18 1.62 3.44 7.48
CA THR A 18 0.57 4.21 8.13
C THR A 18 -0.08 5.19 7.16
N ILE A 19 0.71 6.02 6.46
CA ILE A 19 0.17 7.03 5.53
C ILE A 19 -0.51 6.39 4.33
N PHE A 20 -0.01 5.26 3.84
CA PHE A 20 -0.65 4.51 2.76
C PHE A 20 -2.06 4.06 3.16
N VAL A 21 -2.23 3.53 4.38
CA VAL A 21 -3.55 3.14 4.90
C VAL A 21 -4.45 4.35 5.09
N GLU A 22 -3.97 5.42 5.74
CA GLU A 22 -4.76 6.64 5.95
C GLU A 22 -5.19 7.29 4.63
N ALA A 23 -4.29 7.38 3.65
CA ALA A 23 -4.60 7.86 2.30
C ALA A 23 -5.66 6.98 1.61
N THR A 24 -5.55 5.66 1.77
CA THR A 24 -6.51 4.70 1.19
C THR A 24 -7.89 4.86 1.83
N ILE A 25 -7.97 4.99 3.15
CA ILE A 25 -9.23 5.25 3.86
C ILE A 25 -9.86 6.54 3.36
N HIS A 26 -9.10 7.64 3.30
CA HIS A 26 -9.61 8.91 2.78
C HIS A 26 -10.07 8.80 1.33
N LYS A 27 -9.34 8.08 0.47
CA LYS A 27 -9.71 7.86 -0.93
C LYS A 27 -11.02 7.07 -1.06
N ILE A 28 -11.22 6.03 -0.25
CA ILE A 28 -12.47 5.23 -0.23
C ILE A 28 -13.63 6.08 0.28
N LEU A 29 -13.47 6.75 1.42
CA LEU A 29 -14.52 7.58 2.02
C LEU A 29 -14.96 8.69 1.07
N ASP A 30 -14.01 9.39 0.45
CA ASP A 30 -14.31 10.47 -0.49
C ASP A 30 -15.05 9.98 -1.73
N LYS A 31 -14.65 8.81 -2.25
CA LYS A 31 -15.24 8.22 -3.44
C LYS A 31 -16.67 7.72 -3.20
N LEU A 32 -16.97 7.27 -1.99
CA LEU A 32 -18.28 6.78 -1.58
C LEU A 32 -19.16 7.86 -0.90
N ASP A 33 -18.66 9.10 -0.80
CA ASP A 33 -19.30 10.20 -0.06
C ASP A 33 -19.65 9.83 1.40
N LEU A 34 -18.70 9.17 2.08
CA LEU A 34 -18.87 8.69 3.45
C LEU A 34 -18.10 9.55 4.46
N PRO A 35 -18.66 9.80 5.66
CA PRO A 35 -17.96 10.47 6.73
C PRO A 35 -16.88 9.57 7.34
N ILE A 36 -15.89 10.18 8.01
CA ILE A 36 -14.82 9.45 8.72
C ILE A 36 -15.35 8.48 9.79
N THR A 37 -16.57 8.72 10.31
CA THR A 37 -17.24 7.84 11.28
C THR A 37 -17.59 6.47 10.71
N CYS A 38 -17.59 6.29 9.39
CA CYS A 38 -17.73 4.99 8.75
C CYS A 38 -16.48 4.10 8.89
N ASN A 39 -15.31 4.67 9.20
CA ASN A 39 -14.10 3.92 9.53
C ASN A 39 -14.15 3.47 10.99
N LEU A 40 -14.35 2.17 11.23
CA LEU A 40 -14.47 1.61 12.58
C LEU A 40 -13.12 1.51 13.28
N PHE A 41 -12.07 1.09 12.55
CA PHE A 41 -10.71 1.12 13.07
C PHE A 41 -9.68 1.14 11.92
N SER A 42 -8.50 1.70 12.21
CA SER A 42 -7.30 1.68 11.39
C SER A 42 -6.10 1.37 12.29
N ALA A 43 -5.44 0.23 12.10
CA ALA A 43 -4.29 -0.19 12.91
C ALA A 43 -3.40 -1.20 12.18
N GLY A 44 -2.08 -1.05 12.30
CA GLY A 44 -1.10 -2.06 11.88
C GLY A 44 -1.18 -2.45 10.40
N GLY A 45 -1.52 -1.52 9.51
CA GLY A 45 -1.66 -1.81 8.08
C GLY A 45 -3.04 -2.34 7.67
N LYS A 46 -4.03 -2.35 8.57
CA LYS A 46 -5.40 -2.85 8.35
C LYS A 46 -6.42 -1.80 8.72
N PHE A 47 -7.58 -1.84 8.08
CA PHE A 47 -8.74 -1.04 8.46
C PHE A 47 -10.03 -1.84 8.29
N LEU A 48 -11.08 -1.40 8.98
CA LEU A 48 -12.44 -1.91 8.83
C LEU A 48 -13.41 -0.74 8.67
N MET A 49 -14.28 -0.82 7.67
CA MET A 49 -15.20 0.25 7.33
C MET A 49 -16.61 -0.29 7.14
N LEU A 50 -17.62 0.52 7.46
CA LEU A 50 -19.01 0.31 7.08
C LEU A 50 -19.34 1.15 5.84
N ALA A 51 -19.92 0.51 4.84
CA ALA A 51 -20.39 1.16 3.62
C ALA A 51 -21.82 0.69 3.30
N PRO A 52 -22.62 1.51 2.61
CA PRO A 52 -23.96 1.12 2.19
C PRO A 52 -23.90 -0.01 1.15
N ASN A 53 -24.82 -0.97 1.24
CA ASN A 53 -24.90 -2.10 0.31
C ASN A 53 -25.69 -1.72 -0.95
N LEU A 54 -25.09 -0.89 -1.80
CA LEU A 54 -25.61 -0.47 -3.10
C LEU A 54 -24.75 -1.05 -4.22
N ASP A 55 -25.34 -1.34 -5.38
CA ASP A 55 -24.61 -1.96 -6.50
C ASP A 55 -23.42 -1.09 -6.97
N ASN A 56 -23.61 0.23 -7.03
CA ASN A 56 -22.55 1.17 -7.41
C ASN A 56 -21.37 1.18 -6.43
N VAL A 57 -21.60 0.91 -5.13
CA VAL A 57 -20.53 0.89 -4.13
C VAL A 57 -19.56 -0.25 -4.40
N LYS A 58 -20.09 -1.43 -4.78
CA LYS A 58 -19.25 -2.58 -5.12
C LYS A 58 -18.35 -2.28 -6.32
N ASP A 59 -18.90 -1.70 -7.38
CA ASP A 59 -18.14 -1.34 -8.58
C ASP A 59 -17.05 -0.30 -8.26
N GLU A 60 -17.36 0.68 -7.42
CA GLU A 60 -16.39 1.70 -7.00
C GLU A 60 -15.27 1.13 -6.12
N LEU A 61 -15.58 0.19 -5.22
CA LEU A 61 -14.57 -0.54 -4.45
C LEU A 61 -13.69 -1.41 -5.33
N GLU A 62 -14.26 -2.07 -6.35
CA GLU A 62 -13.49 -2.86 -7.31
C GLU A 62 -12.56 -1.99 -8.17
N TYR A 63 -13.04 -0.83 -8.61
CA TYR A 63 -12.26 0.17 -9.32
C TYR A 63 -11.10 0.67 -8.46
N LEU A 64 -11.38 1.15 -7.24
CA LEU A 64 -10.38 1.64 -6.31
C LEU A 64 -9.31 0.59 -5.99
N LYS A 65 -9.73 -0.66 -5.75
CA LYS A 65 -8.81 -1.76 -5.53
C LYS A 65 -7.87 -1.95 -6.71
N SER A 66 -8.41 -1.98 -7.93
CA SER A 66 -7.60 -2.16 -9.14
C SER A 66 -6.65 -1.00 -9.39
N ASP A 67 -7.09 0.24 -9.16
CA ASP A 67 -6.29 1.46 -9.31
C ASP A 67 -5.10 1.46 -8.34
N ILE A 68 -5.35 1.14 -7.06
CA ILE A 68 -4.31 1.05 -6.04
C ILE A 68 -3.33 -0.10 -6.35
N GLU A 69 -3.82 -1.28 -6.74
CA GLU A 69 -2.97 -2.41 -7.12
C GLU A 69 -2.08 -2.08 -8.33
N ASP A 70 -2.59 -1.37 -9.32
CA ASP A 70 -1.84 -0.94 -10.51
C ASP A 70 -0.78 0.13 -10.15
N GLU A 71 -1.10 1.07 -9.27
CA GLU A 71 -0.13 2.07 -8.77
C GLU A 71 1.00 1.40 -7.97
N ILE A 72 0.67 0.43 -7.11
CA ILE A 72 1.66 -0.38 -6.38
C ILE A 72 2.54 -1.14 -7.36
N HIS A 73 1.96 -1.76 -8.37
CA HIS A 73 2.69 -2.51 -9.36
C HIS A 73 3.66 -1.62 -10.16
N LYS A 74 3.18 -0.47 -10.64
CA LYS A 74 3.99 0.48 -11.42
C LYS A 74 5.12 1.10 -10.61
N THR A 75 4.87 1.46 -9.35
CA THR A 75 5.80 2.24 -8.53
C THR A 75 6.73 1.37 -7.70
N PHE A 76 6.21 0.27 -7.16
CA PHE A 76 6.91 -0.58 -6.19
C PHE A 76 7.16 -2.00 -6.69
N PHE A 77 6.80 -2.33 -7.94
CA PHE A 77 7.00 -3.66 -8.53
C PHE A 77 6.43 -4.78 -7.64
N ASN A 78 5.25 -4.54 -7.04
CA ASN A 78 4.58 -5.48 -6.13
C ASN A 78 5.42 -5.89 -4.90
N GLN A 79 6.36 -5.06 -4.43
CA GLN A 79 7.12 -5.32 -3.20
C GLN A 79 6.25 -5.37 -1.93
N PHE A 80 5.03 -4.84 -1.99
CA PHE A 80 3.96 -5.05 -1.03
C PHE A 80 2.65 -5.20 -1.79
N THR A 81 1.58 -5.56 -1.09
CA THR A 81 0.26 -5.75 -1.71
C THR A 81 -0.82 -5.09 -0.87
N PHE A 82 -1.81 -4.52 -1.55
CA PHE A 82 -3.06 -4.08 -0.96
C PHE A 82 -4.12 -5.17 -1.16
N THR A 83 -4.94 -5.43 -0.15
CA THR A 83 -6.00 -6.43 -0.25
C THR A 83 -7.25 -5.87 0.40
N LEU A 84 -8.35 -5.98 -0.33
CA LEU A 84 -9.67 -5.51 0.07
C LEU A 84 -10.71 -6.59 -0.25
N ALA A 85 -11.61 -6.83 0.71
CA ALA A 85 -12.79 -7.66 0.59
C ALA A 85 -13.93 -7.02 1.41
N TRP A 86 -15.16 -7.39 1.09
CA TRP A 86 -16.36 -6.88 1.72
C TRP A 86 -17.46 -7.95 1.68
N ILE A 87 -18.34 -7.93 2.68
CA ILE A 87 -19.49 -8.82 2.78
C ILE A 87 -20.73 -7.98 3.08
N SER A 88 -21.86 -8.32 2.46
CA SER A 88 -23.13 -7.69 2.80
C SER A 88 -23.69 -8.27 4.09
N SER A 89 -24.10 -7.39 5.00
CA SER A 89 -24.79 -7.79 6.23
C SER A 89 -26.23 -8.25 6.01
N SER A 90 -26.81 -8.08 4.80
CA SER A 90 -28.23 -8.35 4.56
C SER A 90 -28.63 -9.80 4.83
N GLY A 91 -27.76 -10.77 4.53
CA GLY A 91 -28.01 -12.20 4.74
C GLY A 91 -27.99 -12.65 6.21
N TYR A 92 -27.52 -11.79 7.12
CA TYR A 92 -27.33 -12.10 8.54
C TYR A 92 -28.37 -11.47 9.44
N ARG A 93 -29.26 -10.65 8.87
CA ARG A 93 -30.31 -9.97 9.61
C ARG A 93 -31.47 -10.92 9.88
N LYS A 94 -31.97 -10.91 11.12
CA LYS A 94 -33.12 -11.71 11.52
C LYS A 94 -34.38 -10.85 11.54
N LEU A 95 -35.50 -11.47 11.18
CA LEU A 95 -36.83 -10.89 11.35
C LEU A 95 -37.34 -11.26 12.74
N GLU A 96 -37.46 -10.26 13.63
CA GLU A 96 -38.15 -10.40 14.91
C GLU A 96 -39.18 -9.27 15.01
N VAL A 97 -40.46 -9.63 15.16
CA VAL A 97 -41.57 -8.70 15.45
C VAL A 97 -41.55 -7.45 14.55
N GLU A 98 -41.70 -7.65 13.24
CA GLU A 98 -41.73 -6.60 12.20
C GLU A 98 -40.46 -5.71 12.11
N LYS A 99 -39.41 -6.02 12.88
CA LYS A 99 -38.13 -5.30 12.84
C LYS A 99 -37.00 -6.23 12.43
N MET A 100 -36.13 -5.67 11.62
CA MET A 100 -34.91 -6.33 11.18
C MET A 100 -33.82 -6.06 12.22
N TYR A 101 -33.33 -7.10 12.90
CA TYR A 101 -32.31 -6.98 13.94
C TYR A 101 -30.95 -7.49 13.45
N PHE A 102 -29.90 -6.77 13.83
CA PHE A 102 -28.51 -7.15 13.61
C PHE A 102 -27.78 -7.12 14.96
N GLY A 103 -27.53 -8.30 15.52
CA GLY A 103 -26.89 -8.45 16.82
C GLY A 103 -25.38 -8.60 16.74
N ILE A 104 -24.74 -8.61 17.91
CA ILE A 104 -23.29 -8.79 18.04
C ILE A 104 -22.81 -10.13 17.44
N HIS A 105 -23.60 -11.20 17.58
CA HIS A 105 -23.26 -12.51 17.00
C HIS A 105 -23.34 -12.49 15.47
N ASP A 106 -24.23 -11.69 14.90
CA ASP A 106 -24.35 -11.54 13.45
C ASP A 106 -23.16 -10.74 12.90
N PHE A 107 -22.69 -9.74 13.65
CA PHE A 107 -21.42 -9.05 13.34
C PHE A 107 -20.23 -9.99 13.26
N PHE A 108 -20.04 -10.87 14.26
CA PHE A 108 -18.92 -11.81 14.24
C PHE A 108 -18.98 -12.77 13.04
N LYS A 109 -20.17 -13.24 12.68
CA LYS A 109 -20.33 -14.09 11.48
C LYS A 109 -19.97 -13.37 10.19
N VAL A 110 -20.46 -12.13 10.01
CA VAL A 110 -20.10 -11.29 8.86
C VAL A 110 -18.58 -11.04 8.83
N ALA A 111 -17.98 -10.75 9.98
CA ALA A 111 -16.55 -10.51 10.09
C ALA A 111 -15.74 -11.75 9.72
N ASP A 112 -16.12 -12.94 10.20
CA ASP A 112 -15.45 -14.21 9.88
C ASP A 112 -15.53 -14.53 8.38
N GLU A 113 -16.69 -14.34 7.75
CA GLU A 113 -16.85 -14.53 6.30
C GLU A 113 -16.00 -13.51 5.52
N MET A 114 -15.99 -12.25 5.95
CA MET A 114 -15.15 -11.22 5.34
C MET A 114 -13.65 -11.55 5.48
N PHE A 115 -13.21 -12.07 6.63
CA PHE A 115 -11.82 -12.50 6.82
C PHE A 115 -11.47 -13.70 5.94
N TYR A 116 -12.41 -14.64 5.76
CA TYR A 116 -12.22 -15.76 4.83
C TYR A 116 -12.03 -15.26 3.39
N GLU A 117 -12.87 -14.33 2.92
CA GLU A 117 -12.70 -13.70 1.62
C GLU A 117 -11.36 -12.96 1.50
N LEU A 118 -10.92 -12.27 2.55
CA LEU A 118 -9.59 -11.64 2.57
C LEU A 118 -8.47 -12.66 2.38
N GLU A 119 -8.52 -13.84 3.00
CA GLU A 119 -7.52 -14.89 2.79
C GLU A 119 -7.51 -15.40 1.35
N ILE A 120 -8.68 -15.57 0.72
CA ILE A 120 -8.78 -15.92 -0.71
C ILE A 120 -8.08 -14.85 -1.57
N GLN A 121 -8.35 -13.57 -1.30
CA GLN A 121 -7.75 -12.47 -2.04
C GLN A 121 -6.22 -12.40 -1.84
N LYS A 122 -5.69 -12.82 -0.67
CA LYS A 122 -4.24 -12.90 -0.43
C LYS A 122 -3.55 -14.02 -1.20
N ILE A 123 -4.27 -15.05 -1.63
CA ILE A 123 -3.73 -16.09 -2.52
C ILE A 123 -3.70 -15.56 -3.96
N LYS A 124 -4.69 -14.75 -4.33
CA LYS A 124 -4.89 -14.16 -5.68
C LYS A 124 -4.20 -12.81 -5.89
N LYS A 125 -3.10 -12.54 -5.17
CA LYS A 125 -2.41 -11.25 -5.22
C LYS A 125 -1.95 -10.91 -6.63
N SER A 126 -2.21 -9.68 -7.06
CA SER A 126 -1.80 -9.16 -8.38
C SER A 126 -2.38 -9.91 -9.58
N GLU A 127 -3.34 -10.82 -9.37
CA GLU A 127 -3.98 -11.58 -10.46
C GLU A 127 -4.62 -10.62 -11.47
N LYS A 128 -5.36 -9.61 -10.98
CA LYS A 128 -6.01 -8.59 -11.82
C LYS A 128 -5.04 -7.75 -12.65
N ILE A 129 -3.78 -7.65 -12.23
CA ILE A 129 -2.74 -6.86 -12.90
C ILE A 129 -1.96 -7.69 -13.90
N LEU A 130 -1.66 -8.94 -13.56
CA LEU A 130 -0.73 -9.78 -14.32
C LEU A 130 -1.43 -10.78 -15.24
N ILE A 131 -2.72 -11.05 -15.04
CA ILE A 131 -3.49 -12.00 -15.84
C ILE A 131 -4.51 -11.26 -16.69
N ASN A 132 -4.54 -11.58 -17.97
CA ASN A 132 -5.58 -11.10 -18.87
C ASN A 132 -6.90 -11.81 -18.52
N LYS A 133 -7.89 -11.04 -18.04
CA LYS A 133 -9.19 -11.58 -17.62
C LYS A 133 -9.94 -12.35 -18.70
N LYS A 134 -9.74 -12.04 -19.99
CA LYS A 134 -10.45 -12.70 -21.10
C LYS A 134 -9.86 -14.07 -21.42
N THR A 135 -8.54 -14.22 -21.29
CA THR A 135 -7.84 -15.44 -21.70
C THR A 135 -7.42 -16.31 -20.52
N GLY A 136 -7.35 -15.76 -19.30
CA GLY A 136 -6.82 -16.45 -18.12
C GLY A 136 -5.30 -16.66 -18.17
N ILE A 137 -4.61 -16.04 -19.13
CA ILE A 137 -3.17 -16.19 -19.36
C ILE A 137 -2.45 -14.94 -18.87
N TRP A 138 -1.21 -15.11 -18.42
CA TRP A 138 -0.29 -14.02 -18.09
C TRP A 138 -0.18 -12.99 -19.21
N GLU A 139 -0.38 -11.72 -18.87
CA GLU A 139 -0.16 -10.58 -19.78
C GLU A 139 1.32 -10.20 -19.73
N VAL A 140 2.13 -10.79 -20.61
CA VAL A 140 3.60 -10.64 -20.60
C VAL A 140 4.04 -9.17 -20.59
N GLY A 141 3.33 -8.28 -21.29
CA GLY A 141 3.61 -6.84 -21.31
C GLY A 141 3.46 -6.13 -19.97
N ARG A 142 2.74 -6.72 -19.00
CA ARG A 142 2.61 -6.19 -17.64
C ARG A 142 3.81 -6.55 -16.77
N PHE A 143 4.63 -7.53 -17.17
CA PHE A 143 5.84 -7.84 -16.44
C PHE A 143 6.91 -6.79 -16.70
N ARG A 144 7.06 -5.87 -15.75
CA ARG A 144 8.05 -4.78 -15.81
C ARG A 144 9.49 -5.23 -15.51
N ALA A 145 9.80 -6.52 -15.69
CA ALA A 145 11.14 -7.06 -15.47
C ALA A 145 12.16 -6.40 -16.41
N THR A 146 11.78 -6.11 -17.66
CA THR A 146 12.64 -5.42 -18.63
C THR A 146 12.90 -3.97 -18.24
N ASP A 147 11.88 -3.21 -17.84
CA ASP A 147 12.05 -1.83 -17.36
C ASP A 147 12.98 -1.77 -16.16
N LEU A 148 12.78 -2.71 -15.22
CA LEU A 148 13.65 -2.88 -14.06
C LEU A 148 15.07 -3.24 -14.51
N TYR A 149 15.24 -4.24 -15.38
CA TYR A 149 16.55 -4.65 -15.87
C TYR A 149 17.32 -3.54 -16.59
N VAL A 150 16.66 -2.75 -17.44
CA VAL A 150 17.28 -1.59 -18.13
C VAL A 150 17.75 -0.54 -17.11
N SER A 151 16.99 -0.33 -16.04
CA SER A 151 17.40 0.59 -14.97
C SER A 151 18.60 0.09 -14.15
N TYR A 152 18.85 -1.22 -14.12
CA TYR A 152 20.05 -1.80 -13.53
C TYR A 152 21.22 -1.63 -14.51
N LYS A 153 22.00 -0.56 -14.34
CA LYS A 153 23.33 -0.42 -14.97
C LYS A 153 24.37 -1.39 -14.38
N GLY A 154 23.96 -2.61 -14.05
CA GLY A 154 24.80 -3.65 -13.45
C GLY A 154 25.11 -3.50 -11.95
N LYS A 155 24.44 -2.59 -11.22
CA LYS A 155 24.64 -2.43 -9.78
C LYS A 155 23.34 -2.45 -8.99
N ASP A 156 23.30 -3.30 -7.98
CA ASP A 156 22.23 -3.36 -7.00
C ASP A 156 22.42 -2.29 -5.94
N CYS A 157 21.31 -1.77 -5.41
CA CYS A 157 21.33 -0.81 -4.31
C CYS A 157 22.16 -1.33 -3.14
N ASN A 158 23.23 -0.61 -2.79
CA ASN A 158 24.17 -0.97 -1.72
C ASN A 158 23.54 -0.99 -0.30
N VAL A 159 22.25 -0.64 -0.18
CA VAL A 159 21.53 -0.47 1.08
C VAL A 159 20.37 -1.45 1.25
N CYS A 160 19.65 -1.81 0.18
CA CYS A 160 18.55 -2.79 0.26
C CYS A 160 18.73 -4.04 -0.60
N GLY A 161 19.71 -4.06 -1.52
CA GLY A 161 19.96 -5.16 -2.44
C GLY A 161 18.80 -5.48 -3.40
N ARG A 162 17.84 -4.56 -3.58
CA ARG A 162 16.57 -4.85 -4.27
C ARG A 162 16.21 -3.95 -5.45
N GLY A 163 16.87 -2.80 -5.60
CA GLY A 163 16.55 -1.84 -6.66
C GLY A 163 17.82 -1.35 -7.36
N PRO A 164 17.68 -0.68 -8.51
CA PRO A 164 18.82 -0.21 -9.30
C PRO A 164 19.58 0.88 -8.53
N ALA A 165 20.89 0.75 -8.39
CA ALA A 165 21.72 1.78 -7.77
C ALA A 165 21.87 2.98 -8.72
N THR A 166 20.98 3.96 -8.59
CA THR A 166 20.81 5.07 -9.55
C THR A 166 20.86 6.45 -8.90
N TYR A 167 20.85 6.50 -7.56
CA TYR A 167 20.89 7.72 -6.77
C TYR A 167 22.14 7.72 -5.88
N PRO A 168 22.82 8.86 -5.68
CA PRO A 168 23.93 8.94 -4.74
C PRO A 168 23.45 8.86 -3.29
N ASP A 169 24.23 8.23 -2.41
CA ASP A 169 24.04 8.34 -0.96
C ASP A 169 24.62 9.69 -0.46
N GLU A 170 23.75 10.69 -0.29
CA GLU A 170 24.14 12.06 0.10
C GLU A 170 24.84 12.15 1.46
N GLU A 171 24.63 11.20 2.37
CA GLU A 171 25.24 11.20 3.70
C GLU A 171 26.75 10.87 3.63
N ILE A 172 27.19 10.17 2.57
CA ILE A 172 28.60 9.90 2.31
C ILE A 172 29.25 11.08 1.59
N LYS A 173 28.49 11.82 0.74
CA LYS A 173 28.96 13.07 0.11
C LYS A 173 29.34 14.16 1.11
N GLU A 174 28.65 14.27 2.25
CA GLU A 174 29.01 15.23 3.30
C GLU A 174 30.29 14.85 4.06
N LYS A 175 30.52 13.56 4.33
CA LYS A 175 31.76 13.08 4.99
C LYS A 175 32.99 13.08 4.06
N LEU A 176 32.74 13.13 2.76
CA LEU A 176 33.70 13.18 1.66
C LEU A 176 34.55 14.46 1.65
N LEU A 177 34.09 15.55 2.28
CA LEU A 177 34.87 16.77 2.42
C LEU A 177 36.01 16.68 3.46
N SER A 178 36.08 15.62 4.28
CA SER A 178 37.02 15.54 5.41
C SER A 178 38.04 14.40 5.38
N SER A 179 37.98 13.47 4.42
CA SER A 179 38.98 12.39 4.31
C SER A 179 39.06 11.78 2.92
N TYR A 180 40.29 11.50 2.48
CA TYR A 180 40.64 11.06 1.13
C TYR A 180 40.21 9.61 0.86
N SER A 181 39.59 9.42 -0.32
CA SER A 181 39.07 8.19 -0.92
C SER A 181 37.68 7.74 -0.48
N PRO A 182 36.70 7.75 -1.40
CA PRO A 182 35.50 6.94 -1.21
C PRO A 182 35.07 6.21 -2.48
N GLU A 183 34.71 4.95 -2.31
CA GLU A 183 33.80 4.30 -3.23
C GLU A 183 32.48 5.07 -3.23
N GLU A 184 32.09 5.65 -4.37
CA GLU A 184 30.77 6.26 -4.55
C GLU A 184 29.69 5.22 -4.26
N ARG A 185 28.95 5.40 -3.15
CA ARG A 185 27.85 4.51 -2.80
C ARG A 185 26.58 4.98 -3.49
N GLU A 186 26.08 4.15 -4.38
CA GLU A 186 24.82 4.35 -5.07
C GLU A 186 23.69 3.54 -4.39
N ILE A 187 22.48 4.07 -4.40
CA ILE A 187 21.28 3.49 -3.79
C ILE A 187 20.11 3.58 -4.76
N CYS A 188 19.06 2.80 -4.52
CA CYS A 188 17.83 2.90 -5.31
C CYS A 188 16.96 4.09 -4.89
N PHE A 189 16.11 4.52 -5.82
CA PHE A 189 15.13 5.60 -5.61
C PHE A 189 14.33 5.45 -4.30
N ILE A 190 13.84 4.25 -4.00
CA ILE A 190 13.06 3.98 -2.77
C ILE A 190 13.91 4.23 -1.53
N CYS A 191 15.15 3.73 -1.49
CA CYS A 191 16.02 3.94 -0.33
C CYS A 191 16.44 5.40 -0.19
N TYR A 192 16.63 6.10 -1.31
CA TYR A 192 16.90 7.53 -1.33
C TYR A 192 15.71 8.32 -0.75
N GLN A 193 14.49 8.03 -1.21
CA GLN A 193 13.26 8.65 -0.70
C GLN A 193 13.05 8.34 0.79
N ASP A 194 13.16 7.08 1.20
CA ASP A 194 13.04 6.63 2.59
C ASP A 194 14.03 7.40 3.49
N LYS A 195 15.28 7.54 3.06
CA LYS A 195 16.34 8.12 3.89
C LYS A 195 16.26 9.65 3.94
N PHE A 196 16.25 10.32 2.79
CA PHE A 196 16.49 11.76 2.67
C PHE A 196 15.20 12.59 2.59
N ARG A 197 14.15 12.06 1.95
CA ARG A 197 12.88 12.80 1.78
C ARG A 197 11.95 12.61 2.97
N ILE A 198 11.85 11.39 3.49
CA ILE A 198 10.91 11.04 4.57
C ILE A 198 11.65 10.93 5.91
N GLY A 199 12.57 9.98 6.04
CA GLY A 199 13.16 9.60 7.33
C GLY A 199 13.91 10.70 8.06
N GLN A 200 14.55 11.61 7.31
CA GLN A 200 15.24 12.79 7.85
C GLN A 200 14.29 13.93 8.22
N LYS A 201 13.21 14.13 7.47
CA LYS A 201 12.25 15.21 7.73
C LYS A 201 11.26 14.86 8.84
N LEU A 202 10.87 13.59 8.92
CA LEU A 202 9.81 13.10 9.80
C LEU A 202 9.97 13.50 11.29
N PRO A 203 11.16 13.46 11.92
CA PRO A 203 11.33 13.91 13.31
C PRO A 203 11.05 15.41 13.52
N LYS A 204 11.12 16.21 12.46
CA LYS A 204 10.87 17.66 12.46
C LYS A 204 9.47 18.00 11.94
N THR A 205 8.69 17.01 11.52
CA THR A 205 7.36 17.19 10.96
C THR A 205 6.31 17.13 12.05
N GLN A 206 5.45 18.15 12.14
CA GLN A 206 4.34 18.20 13.11
C GLN A 206 3.02 17.70 12.52
N TYR A 207 2.79 17.95 11.23
CA TYR A 207 1.53 17.66 10.56
C TYR A 207 1.77 17.07 9.17
N ILE A 208 0.82 16.25 8.73
CA ILE A 208 0.74 15.73 7.36
C ILE A 208 -0.64 16.09 6.82
N GLY A 209 -0.67 16.68 5.63
CA GLY A 209 -1.90 17.02 4.93
C GLY A 209 -2.17 16.05 3.80
N PHE A 210 -3.41 15.59 3.70
CA PHE A 210 -3.93 14.89 2.52
C PHE A 210 -4.65 15.90 1.64
N SER A 211 -4.40 15.86 0.33
CA SER A 211 -5.05 16.73 -0.64
C SER A 211 -5.46 15.94 -1.86
N LYS A 212 -6.58 16.34 -2.49
CA LYS A 212 -6.99 15.76 -3.76
C LYS A 212 -6.05 16.30 -4.84
N SER A 213 -5.51 15.43 -5.69
CA SER A 213 -4.87 15.89 -6.92
C SER A 213 -5.94 16.58 -7.76
N LYS A 214 -5.70 17.84 -8.13
CA LYS A 214 -6.48 18.51 -9.17
C LYS A 214 -6.20 17.87 -10.53
#